data_AF-A0A510G7T3-F1
#
_entry.id   AF-A0A510G7T3-F1
#
_cell.length_a   1.000
_cell.length_b   1.000
_cell.length_c   1.000
_cell.angle_alpha   90.00
_cell.angle_beta   90.00
_cell.angle_gamma   90.00
#
_symmetry.space_group_name_H-M   'P 1'
#
loop_
_entity.id
_entity.type
_entity.pdbx_description
1 polymer ?
#
loop_
_entity_poly.entity_id
_entity_poly.type
_entity_poly.pdbx_seq_one_letter_code
_entity_poly.pdbx_strand_id
1 'polypeptide(L)'
;MPNPAKVPLLMTDFISWLNGGKNIHPVELAEEAHYRLITIHPFSDGNGRTARLLMNLILIIEGYPPAIIRPQERLPYITSLETAQLGGSKEKYQKIIYNAANRSLDIYLKAIMGKEPSDIEKSERLMKIGELAKAVNENVSTIRFWTKAGLLEIADITDSNYQLYSKEALERCKKIQQLKKQRLTINEIKDKL
;
A
#
# COMPACT_ATOMS: atom_id res chain seq x y z
N MET A 1 18.14 1.46 -16.34
CA MET A 1 18.91 0.29 -15.85
C MET A 1 20.35 0.70 -15.64
N PRO A 2 21.06 0.14 -14.65
CA PRO A 2 22.48 0.44 -14.44
C PRO A 2 23.36 -0.15 -15.54
N ASN A 3 24.58 0.37 -15.66
CA ASN A 3 25.61 -0.20 -16.53
C ASN A 3 25.95 -1.63 -16.07
N PRO A 4 25.91 -2.66 -16.95
CA PRO A 4 26.20 -4.04 -16.60
C PRO A 4 27.54 -4.25 -15.88
N ALA A 5 28.56 -3.46 -16.22
CA ALA A 5 29.87 -3.54 -15.56
C ALA A 5 29.83 -3.16 -14.07
N LYS A 6 28.82 -2.38 -13.65
CA LYS A 6 28.63 -1.98 -12.25
C LYS A 6 27.80 -2.96 -11.43
N VAL A 7 27.06 -3.87 -12.08
CA VAL A 7 26.15 -4.80 -11.40
C VAL A 7 26.84 -5.65 -10.32
N PRO A 8 28.03 -6.25 -10.54
CA PRO A 8 28.72 -7.04 -9.51
C PRO A 8 29.04 -6.24 -8.25
N LEU A 9 29.47 -4.99 -8.41
CA LEU A 9 29.78 -4.09 -7.29
C LEU A 9 28.49 -3.72 -6.55
N LEU A 10 27.45 -3.29 -7.27
CA LEU A 10 26.15 -2.95 -6.68
C LEU A 10 25.53 -4.10 -5.90
N MET A 11 25.68 -5.33 -6.40
CA MET A 11 25.21 -6.54 -5.70
C MET A 11 26.03 -6.84 -4.44
N THR A 12 27.34 -6.64 -4.48
CA THR A 12 28.21 -6.75 -3.29
C THR A 12 27.79 -5.75 -2.22
N ASP A 13 27.58 -4.49 -2.60
CA ASP A 13 27.13 -3.43 -1.70
C ASP A 13 25.73 -3.72 -1.13
N PHE A 14 24.84 -4.24 -1.98
CA PHE A 14 23.49 -4.64 -1.57
C PHE A 14 23.50 -5.76 -0.52
N ILE A 15 24.30 -6.80 -0.72
CA ILE A 15 24.42 -7.93 0.22
C ILE A 15 25.06 -7.47 1.53
N SER A 16 26.12 -6.66 1.45
CA SER A 16 26.77 -6.05 2.62
C SER A 16 25.79 -5.22 3.43
N TRP A 17 25.00 -4.37 2.74
CA TRP A 17 23.93 -3.60 3.36
C TRP A 17 22.89 -4.52 4.02
N LEU A 18 22.46 -5.60 3.36
CA LEU A 18 21.42 -6.48 3.89
C LEU A 18 21.85 -7.16 5.20
N ASN A 19 23.12 -7.57 5.29
CA ASN A 19 23.69 -8.26 6.46
C ASN A 19 24.11 -7.32 7.60
N GLY A 20 24.11 -6.01 7.40
CA GLY A 20 24.70 -5.01 8.30
C GLY A 20 23.99 -4.75 9.64
N GLY A 21 23.25 -5.69 10.22
CA GLY A 21 22.63 -5.60 11.55
C GLY A 21 21.81 -4.32 11.77
N LYS A 22 20.59 -4.28 11.23
CA LYS A 22 19.79 -3.05 11.22
C LYS A 22 18.70 -3.03 12.28
N ASN A 23 18.54 -1.89 12.94
CA ASN A 23 17.37 -1.57 13.76
C ASN A 23 16.29 -0.91 12.90
N ILE A 24 15.81 -1.62 11.88
CA ILE A 24 14.75 -1.18 10.95
C ILE A 24 13.59 -2.15 11.10
N HIS A 25 12.35 -1.65 11.00
CA HIS A 25 11.17 -2.50 11.08
C HIS A 25 11.20 -3.58 9.98
N PRO A 26 10.88 -4.86 10.26
CA PRO A 26 11.02 -5.96 9.28
C PRO A 26 10.35 -5.72 7.93
N VAL A 27 9.16 -5.11 7.94
CA VAL A 27 8.42 -4.78 6.70
C VAL A 27 9.15 -3.71 5.88
N GLU A 28 9.78 -2.72 6.52
CA GLU A 28 10.58 -1.70 5.85
C GLU A 28 11.87 -2.31 5.30
N LEU A 29 12.50 -3.22 6.04
CA LEU A 29 13.68 -3.95 5.56
C LEU A 29 13.37 -4.76 4.30
N ALA A 30 12.25 -5.49 4.29
CA ALA A 30 11.79 -6.27 3.15
C ALA A 30 11.45 -5.39 1.94
N GLU A 31 10.77 -4.27 2.16
CA GLU A 31 10.41 -3.28 1.12
C GLU A 31 11.65 -2.66 0.47
N GLU A 32 12.63 -2.24 1.27
CA GLU A 32 13.85 -1.61 0.78
C GLU A 32 14.76 -2.65 0.11
N ALA A 33 14.80 -3.89 0.60
CA ALA A 33 15.54 -4.97 -0.05
C ALA A 33 14.96 -5.30 -1.43
N HIS A 34 13.63 -5.35 -1.53
CA HIS A 34 12.95 -5.46 -2.82
C HIS A 34 13.32 -4.31 -3.75
N TYR A 35 13.17 -3.07 -3.28
CA TYR A 35 13.45 -1.85 -4.05
C TYR A 35 14.87 -1.81 -4.59
N ARG A 36 15.86 -2.16 -3.76
CA ARG A 36 17.27 -2.20 -4.18
C ARG A 36 17.51 -3.25 -5.25
N LEU A 37 17.03 -4.49 -5.05
CA LEU A 37 17.28 -5.57 -6.01
C LEU A 37 16.66 -5.26 -7.38
N ILE A 38 15.41 -4.77 -7.40
CA ILE A 38 14.73 -4.45 -8.67
C ILE A 38 15.36 -3.25 -9.39
N THR A 39 15.98 -2.34 -8.65
CA THR A 39 16.72 -1.19 -9.20
C THR A 39 18.09 -1.58 -9.74
N ILE A 40 18.78 -2.50 -9.08
CA ILE A 40 20.05 -3.06 -9.57
C ILE A 40 19.83 -3.89 -10.84
N HIS A 41 18.70 -4.62 -10.91
CA HIS A 41 18.32 -5.43 -12.06
C HIS A 41 19.42 -6.44 -12.50
N PRO A 42 19.88 -7.33 -11.60
CA PRO A 42 21.09 -8.12 -11.85
C PRO A 42 20.94 -9.28 -12.84
N PHE A 43 19.72 -9.71 -13.15
CA PHE A 43 19.46 -10.86 -14.03
C PHE A 43 18.96 -10.41 -15.41
N SER A 44 19.09 -11.27 -16.41
CA SER A 44 18.56 -11.02 -17.77
C SER A 44 17.02 -11.03 -17.83
N ASP A 45 16.38 -11.86 -17.00
CA ASP A 45 14.93 -11.90 -16.78
C ASP A 45 14.66 -12.31 -15.33
N GLY A 46 13.44 -12.06 -14.85
CA GLY A 46 12.98 -12.56 -13.56
C GLY A 46 13.21 -11.63 -12.39
N ASN A 47 13.85 -10.48 -12.58
CA ASN A 47 14.19 -9.53 -11.50
C ASN A 47 12.98 -9.19 -10.61
N GLY A 48 11.81 -8.90 -11.19
CA GLY A 48 10.61 -8.62 -10.41
C GLY A 48 10.10 -9.81 -9.59
N ARG A 49 10.21 -11.04 -10.14
CA ARG A 49 9.84 -12.27 -9.42
C ARG A 49 10.82 -12.53 -8.28
N THR A 50 12.12 -12.40 -8.54
CA THR A 50 13.18 -12.59 -7.54
C THR A 50 13.11 -11.54 -6.43
N ALA A 51 12.84 -10.27 -6.76
CA ALA A 51 12.67 -9.21 -5.76
C ALA A 51 11.51 -9.49 -4.81
N ARG A 52 10.35 -9.92 -5.34
CA ARG A 52 9.20 -10.31 -4.51
C ARG A 52 9.48 -11.56 -3.67
N LEU A 53 10.21 -12.53 -4.22
CA LEU A 53 10.63 -13.70 -3.45
C LEU A 53 11.56 -13.32 -2.29
N LEU A 54 12.55 -12.45 -2.54
CA LEU A 54 13.45 -11.96 -1.50
C LEU A 54 12.70 -11.17 -0.41
N MET A 55 11.80 -10.28 -0.82
CA MET A 55 10.93 -9.54 0.10
C MET A 55 10.19 -10.50 1.04
N ASN A 56 9.52 -11.51 0.47
CA ASN A 56 8.74 -12.46 1.24
C ASN A 56 9.62 -13.40 2.08
N LEU A 57 10.83 -13.75 1.61
CA LEU A 57 11.79 -14.50 2.39
C LEU A 57 12.19 -13.74 3.66
N ILE A 58 12.50 -12.45 3.54
CA ILE A 58 12.82 -11.59 4.69
C ILE A 58 11.62 -11.54 5.66
N LEU A 59 10.41 -11.28 5.15
CA LEU A 59 9.21 -11.26 5.99
C LEU A 59 9.02 -12.56 6.76
N ILE A 60 9.15 -13.71 6.09
CA ILE A 60 8.98 -15.04 6.73
C ILE A 60 10.04 -15.29 7.80
N ILE A 61 11.31 -14.96 7.53
CA ILE A 61 12.40 -15.11 8.50
C ILE A 61 12.12 -14.29 9.77
N GLU A 62 11.56 -13.08 9.60
CA GLU A 62 11.20 -12.17 10.69
C GLU A 62 9.81 -12.48 11.32
N GLY A 63 9.16 -13.57 10.92
CA GLY A 63 7.88 -14.02 11.49
C GLY A 63 6.63 -13.30 10.95
N TYR A 64 6.75 -12.58 9.84
CA TYR A 64 5.63 -11.92 9.17
C TYR A 64 5.04 -12.79 8.05
N PRO A 65 3.72 -12.67 7.78
CA PRO A 65 3.12 -13.32 6.63
C PRO A 65 3.64 -12.71 5.31
N PRO A 66 3.67 -13.47 4.21
CA PRO A 66 4.07 -12.97 2.90
C PRO A 66 3.20 -11.80 2.43
N ALA A 67 3.80 -10.72 1.93
CA ALA A 67 3.08 -9.58 1.37
C ALA A 67 2.68 -9.85 -0.09
N ILE A 68 1.43 -10.26 -0.31
CA ILE A 68 0.92 -10.61 -1.64
C ILE A 68 0.40 -9.36 -2.37
N ILE A 69 1.12 -8.97 -3.42
CA ILE A 69 0.68 -7.94 -4.39
C ILE A 69 -0.29 -8.61 -5.37
N ARG A 70 -1.53 -8.14 -5.42
CA ARG A 70 -2.60 -8.75 -6.21
C ARG A 70 -2.63 -8.25 -7.64
N PRO A 71 -3.30 -8.97 -8.56
CA PRO A 71 -3.40 -8.54 -9.96
C PRO A 71 -3.97 -7.13 -10.14
N GLN A 72 -4.93 -6.70 -9.31
CA GLN A 72 -5.53 -5.37 -9.40
C GLN A 72 -4.53 -4.25 -9.02
N GLU A 73 -3.57 -4.56 -8.15
CA GLU A 73 -2.58 -3.59 -7.66
C GLU A 73 -1.36 -3.49 -8.58
N ARG A 74 -1.29 -4.32 -9.63
CA ARG A 74 -0.11 -4.44 -10.49
C ARG A 74 0.28 -3.11 -11.14
N LEU A 75 -0.68 -2.38 -11.71
CA LEU A 75 -0.39 -1.11 -12.39
C LEU A 75 0.03 -0.01 -11.41
N PRO A 76 -0.69 0.25 -10.30
CA PRO A 76 -0.22 1.17 -9.25
C PRO A 76 1.17 0.81 -8.69
N TYR A 77 1.44 -0.48 -8.49
CA TYR A 77 2.73 -0.96 -8.02
C TYR A 77 3.88 -0.65 -8.99
N ILE A 78 3.71 -0.97 -10.29
CA ILE A 78 4.73 -0.70 -11.31
C ILE A 78 4.98 0.80 -11.44
N THR A 79 3.92 1.59 -11.58
CA THR A 79 4.03 3.04 -11.81
C THR A 79 4.64 3.80 -10.63
N SER A 80 4.30 3.42 -9.39
CA SER A 80 4.93 4.00 -8.19
C SER A 80 6.39 3.59 -8.03
N LEU A 81 6.75 2.35 -8.37
CA LEU A 81 8.14 1.88 -8.38
C LEU A 81 8.98 2.64 -9.40
N GLU A 82 8.47 2.81 -10.63
CA GLU A 82 9.15 3.59 -11.68
C GLU A 82 9.35 5.04 -11.26
N THR A 83 8.33 5.66 -10.64
CA THR A 83 8.42 7.02 -10.10
C THR A 83 9.56 7.15 -9.09
N ALA A 84 9.67 6.19 -8.16
CA ALA A 84 10.74 6.18 -7.17
C ALA A 84 12.13 5.99 -7.81
N GLN A 85 12.25 5.10 -8.81
CA GLN A 85 13.50 4.85 -9.52
C GLN A 85 14.00 6.05 -10.33
N LEU A 86 13.08 6.90 -10.80
CA LEU A 86 13.39 8.15 -11.51
C LEU A 86 13.69 9.32 -10.56
N GLY A 87 13.82 9.08 -9.26
CA GLY A 87 14.15 10.10 -8.25
C GLY A 87 12.94 10.77 -7.61
N GLY A 88 11.72 10.28 -7.88
CA GLY A 88 10.51 10.69 -7.18
C GLY A 88 10.40 10.07 -5.77
N SER A 89 9.35 10.45 -5.04
CA SER A 89 9.08 9.89 -3.71
C SER A 89 8.72 8.40 -3.73
N LYS A 90 9.22 7.65 -2.74
CA LYS A 90 8.92 6.23 -2.51
C LYS A 90 7.58 6.00 -1.80
N GLU A 91 6.95 7.03 -1.26
CA GLU A 91 5.80 6.90 -0.35
C GLU A 91 4.65 6.06 -0.90
N LYS A 92 4.30 6.25 -2.19
CA LYS A 92 3.21 5.48 -2.82
C LYS A 92 3.55 4.00 -2.95
N TYR A 93 4.80 3.71 -3.31
CA TYR A 93 5.29 2.34 -3.44
C TYR A 93 5.33 1.65 -2.06
N GLN A 94 5.86 2.33 -1.05
CA GLN A 94 5.88 1.87 0.34
C GLN A 94 4.46 1.55 0.86
N LYS A 95 3.50 2.46 0.65
CA LYS A 95 2.10 2.25 1.03
C LYS A 95 1.53 0.96 0.43
N ILE A 96 1.82 0.66 -0.84
CA ILE A 96 1.33 -0.57 -1.49
C ILE A 96 1.89 -1.82 -0.80
N ILE A 97 3.20 -1.85 -0.52
CA ILE A 97 3.83 -3.01 0.16
C ILE A 97 3.29 -3.16 1.58
N TYR A 98 3.13 -2.07 2.33
CA TYR A 98 2.61 -2.10 3.70
C TYR A 98 1.16 -2.55 3.74
N ASN A 99 0.34 -2.09 2.80
CA ASN A 99 -1.04 -2.55 2.67
C ASN A 99 -1.10 -4.04 2.33
N ALA A 100 -0.21 -4.54 1.46
CA ALA A 100 -0.13 -5.97 1.15
C ALA A 100 0.28 -6.81 2.37
N ALA A 101 1.23 -6.33 3.17
CA ALA A 101 1.63 -6.99 4.42
C ALA A 101 0.50 -7.01 5.46
N ASN A 102 -0.12 -5.85 5.72
CA ASN A 102 -1.25 -5.70 6.67
C ASN A 102 -2.44 -6.57 6.26
N ARG A 103 -2.80 -6.55 4.97
CA ARG A 103 -3.86 -7.39 4.45
C ARG A 103 -3.57 -8.86 4.68
N SER A 104 -2.33 -9.29 4.46
CA SER A 104 -1.95 -10.69 4.68
C SER A 104 -2.04 -11.06 6.16
N LEU A 105 -1.61 -10.18 7.06
CA LEU A 105 -1.80 -10.36 8.50
C LEU A 105 -3.27 -10.44 8.89
N ASP A 106 -4.11 -9.55 8.38
CA ASP A 106 -5.56 -9.55 8.63
C ASP A 106 -6.22 -10.86 8.20
N ILE A 107 -5.78 -11.45 7.07
CA ILE A 107 -6.27 -12.75 6.60
C ILE A 107 -5.93 -13.84 7.62
N TYR A 108 -4.70 -13.87 8.12
CA TYR A 108 -4.25 -14.87 9.10
C TYR A 108 -4.99 -14.70 10.44
N LEU A 109 -5.12 -13.46 10.93
CA LEU A 109 -5.85 -13.18 12.17
C LEU A 109 -7.32 -13.59 12.05
N LYS A 110 -7.98 -13.27 10.94
CA LYS A 110 -9.38 -13.66 10.71
C LYS A 110 -9.55 -15.18 10.64
N ALA A 111 -8.63 -15.89 9.99
CA ALA A 111 -8.65 -17.34 9.93
C ALA A 111 -8.55 -17.97 11.32
N ILE A 112 -7.65 -17.46 12.18
CA ILE A 112 -7.52 -17.90 13.57
C ILE A 112 -8.79 -17.59 14.38
N MET A 113 -9.49 -16.50 14.07
CA MET A 113 -10.77 -16.12 14.69
C MET A 113 -11.99 -16.88 14.13
N GLY A 114 -11.81 -17.81 13.18
CA GLY A 114 -12.92 -18.58 12.57
C GLY A 114 -13.83 -17.76 11.65
N LYS A 115 -13.33 -16.66 11.07
CA LYS A 115 -14.07 -15.87 10.07
C LYS A 115 -13.78 -16.37 8.66
N GLU A 116 -14.81 -16.43 7.81
CA GLU A 116 -14.73 -16.99 6.45
C GLU A 116 -14.00 -16.05 5.47
N PRO A 117 -13.28 -16.59 4.47
CA PRO A 117 -12.59 -15.77 3.46
C PRO A 117 -13.52 -14.90 2.61
N SER A 118 -14.79 -15.28 2.46
CA SER A 118 -15.79 -14.49 1.70
C SER A 118 -16.13 -13.13 2.36
N ASP A 119 -15.85 -12.97 3.65
CA ASP A 119 -15.94 -11.67 4.33
C ASP A 119 -14.83 -10.70 3.87
N ILE A 120 -13.76 -11.21 3.26
CA ILE A 120 -12.61 -10.45 2.76
C ILE A 120 -12.97 -9.70 1.47
N GLU A 121 -13.52 -10.40 0.47
CA GLU A 121 -13.90 -9.77 -0.82
C GLU A 121 -15.00 -8.71 -0.65
N LYS A 122 -15.95 -8.93 0.27
CA LYS A 122 -16.97 -7.92 0.61
C LYS A 122 -16.35 -6.68 1.28
N SER A 123 -15.28 -6.85 2.05
CA SER A 123 -14.57 -5.76 2.73
C SER A 123 -13.68 -4.95 1.78
N GLU A 124 -13.20 -5.55 0.70
CA GLU A 124 -12.33 -4.91 -0.30
C GLU A 124 -13.08 -4.40 -1.54
N ARG A 125 -14.41 -4.61 -1.61
CA ARG A 125 -15.21 -4.00 -2.67
C ARG A 125 -15.07 -2.49 -2.60
N LEU A 126 -14.38 -1.93 -3.59
CA LEU A 126 -14.30 -0.48 -3.75
C LEU A 126 -15.68 0.08 -4.06
N MET A 127 -16.04 1.13 -3.35
CA MET A 127 -17.30 1.84 -3.49
C MET A 127 -17.11 3.01 -4.46
N LYS A 128 -18.01 3.16 -5.42
CA LYS A 128 -18.12 4.43 -6.16
C LYS A 128 -18.52 5.54 -5.18
N ILE A 129 -18.20 6.79 -5.52
CA ILE A 129 -18.55 7.95 -4.67
C ILE A 129 -20.03 7.98 -4.25
N GLY A 130 -20.95 7.56 -5.13
CA GLY A 130 -22.38 7.48 -4.82
C GLY A 130 -22.76 6.35 -3.87
N GLU A 131 -22.07 5.21 -3.94
CA GLU A 131 -22.25 4.10 -3.00
C GLU A 131 -21.71 4.48 -1.62
N LEU A 132 -20.53 5.11 -1.56
CA LEU A 132 -19.94 5.61 -0.33
C LEU A 132 -20.85 6.66 0.34
N ALA A 133 -21.33 7.64 -0.44
CA ALA A 133 -22.24 8.68 0.04
C ALA A 133 -23.52 8.09 0.67
N LYS A 134 -24.15 7.11 -0.01
CA LYS A 134 -25.30 6.38 0.53
C LYS A 134 -24.95 5.63 1.82
N ALA A 135 -23.79 4.97 1.87
CA ALA A 135 -23.38 4.16 3.02
C ALA A 135 -23.13 4.97 4.30
N VAL A 136 -22.69 6.23 4.20
CA VAL A 136 -22.53 7.14 5.35
C VAL A 136 -23.67 8.16 5.52
N ASN A 137 -24.74 8.03 4.72
CA ASN A 137 -25.86 8.98 4.70
C ASN A 137 -25.42 10.45 4.51
N GLU A 138 -24.56 10.68 3.51
CA GLU A 138 -24.09 12.01 3.11
C GLU A 138 -24.37 12.28 1.63
N ASN A 139 -24.22 13.54 1.23
CA ASN A 139 -24.30 13.91 -0.18
C ASN A 139 -22.97 13.64 -0.90
N VAL A 140 -23.06 13.30 -2.19
CA VAL A 140 -21.89 13.09 -3.07
C VAL A 140 -20.97 14.33 -3.10
N SER A 141 -21.55 15.54 -3.00
CA SER A 141 -20.79 16.79 -2.91
C SER A 141 -19.95 16.88 -1.62
N THR A 142 -20.47 16.41 -0.49
CA THR A 142 -19.75 16.36 0.80
C THR A 142 -18.55 15.42 0.70
N ILE A 143 -18.74 14.21 0.15
CA ILE A 143 -17.65 13.25 -0.05
C ILE A 143 -16.58 13.86 -0.97
N ARG A 144 -16.99 14.46 -2.09
CA ARG A 144 -16.07 15.13 -3.02
C ARG A 144 -15.29 16.26 -2.37
N PHE A 145 -15.94 17.03 -1.49
CA PHE A 145 -15.30 18.08 -0.71
C PHE A 145 -14.25 17.52 0.25
N TRP A 146 -14.56 16.46 0.99
CA TRP A 146 -13.59 15.78 1.87
C TRP A 146 -12.41 15.21 1.10
N THR A 147 -12.65 14.59 -0.05
CA THR A 147 -11.57 14.12 -0.94
C THR A 147 -10.69 15.29 -1.40
N LYS A 148 -11.28 16.40 -1.85
CA LYS A 148 -10.52 17.60 -2.27
C LYS A 148 -9.75 18.26 -1.13
N ALA A 149 -10.28 18.21 0.09
CA ALA A 149 -9.62 18.72 1.29
C ALA A 149 -8.45 17.83 1.78
N GLY A 150 -8.29 16.64 1.19
CA GLY A 150 -7.29 15.64 1.58
C GLY A 150 -7.69 14.79 2.78
N LEU A 151 -8.98 14.78 3.15
CA LEU A 151 -9.49 13.98 4.26
C LEU A 151 -9.79 12.53 3.85
N LEU A 152 -10.02 12.28 2.56
CA LEU A 152 -10.25 10.96 2.00
C LEU A 152 -9.25 10.68 0.88
N GLU A 153 -8.70 9.48 0.87
CA GLU A 153 -7.86 8.99 -0.23
C GLU A 153 -8.72 8.26 -1.27
N ILE A 154 -8.41 8.47 -2.54
CA ILE A 154 -9.00 7.70 -3.65
C ILE A 154 -8.19 6.42 -3.79
N ALA A 155 -8.87 5.28 -3.67
CA ALA A 155 -8.23 3.97 -3.76
C ALA A 155 -7.90 3.62 -5.22
N ASP A 156 -8.79 3.96 -6.15
CA ASP A 156 -8.59 3.72 -7.58
C ASP A 156 -9.51 4.61 -8.45
N ILE A 157 -9.32 4.60 -9.76
CA ILE A 157 -10.16 5.29 -10.74
C ILE A 157 -10.55 4.29 -11.84
N THR A 158 -11.86 4.16 -12.11
CA THR A 158 -12.34 3.31 -13.22
C THR A 158 -11.92 3.88 -14.58
N ASP A 159 -11.93 3.07 -15.63
CA ASP A 159 -11.74 3.54 -17.02
C ASP A 159 -12.69 4.66 -17.44
N SER A 160 -13.91 4.70 -16.88
CA SER A 160 -14.89 5.77 -17.08
C SER A 160 -14.70 6.98 -16.13
N ASN A 161 -13.52 7.13 -15.53
CA ASN A 161 -13.10 8.22 -14.65
C ASN A 161 -13.91 8.39 -13.34
N TYR A 162 -14.57 7.34 -12.85
CA TYR A 162 -15.20 7.33 -11.52
C TYR A 162 -14.17 7.04 -10.44
N GLN A 163 -14.18 7.87 -9.39
CA GLN A 163 -13.39 7.65 -8.18
C GLN A 163 -13.94 6.48 -7.37
N LEU A 164 -13.03 5.60 -6.96
CA LEU A 164 -13.29 4.44 -6.14
C LEU A 164 -12.68 4.62 -4.74
N TYR A 165 -13.45 4.24 -3.73
CA TYR A 165 -13.12 4.44 -2.32
C TYR A 165 -13.13 3.11 -1.59
N SER A 166 -12.14 2.88 -0.74
CA SER A 166 -12.05 1.67 0.05
C SER A 166 -12.93 1.72 1.30
N LYS A 167 -12.96 0.63 2.06
CA LYS A 167 -13.65 0.60 3.35
C LYS A 167 -12.98 1.49 4.40
N GLU A 168 -11.67 1.73 4.30
CA GLU A 168 -10.98 2.70 5.15
C GLU A 168 -11.54 4.12 4.94
N ALA A 169 -11.88 4.49 3.70
CA ALA A 169 -12.55 5.76 3.43
C ALA A 169 -13.94 5.85 4.08
N LEU A 170 -14.69 4.73 4.12
CA LEU A 170 -15.97 4.64 4.84
C LEU A 170 -15.79 4.87 6.35
N GLU A 171 -14.83 4.20 6.98
CA GLU A 171 -14.53 4.38 8.40
C GLU A 171 -14.02 5.79 8.70
N ARG A 172 -13.22 6.38 7.80
CA ARG A 172 -12.75 7.77 7.91
C ARG A 172 -13.91 8.76 7.80
N CYS A 173 -14.88 8.54 6.91
CA CYS A 173 -16.13 9.31 6.85
C CYS A 173 -16.90 9.27 8.18
N LYS A 174 -17.07 8.08 8.78
CA LYS A 174 -17.75 7.95 10.10
C LYS A 174 -17.01 8.72 11.20
N LYS A 175 -15.67 8.66 11.19
CA LYS A 175 -14.84 9.40 12.15
C LYS A 175 -14.94 10.91 11.96
N ILE A 176 -14.94 11.40 10.71
CA ILE A 176 -15.18 12.81 10.40
C ILE A 176 -16.56 13.26 10.93
N GLN A 177 -17.61 12.46 10.71
CA GLN A 177 -18.95 12.77 11.24
C GLN A 177 -18.97 12.84 12.77
N GLN A 178 -18.29 11.92 13.45
CA GLN A 178 -18.18 11.94 14.91
C GLN A 178 -17.45 13.19 15.42
N LEU A 179 -16.36 13.60 14.77
CA LEU A 179 -15.62 14.81 15.13
C LEU A 179 -16.43 16.09 14.82
N LYS A 180 -17.21 16.11 13.73
CA LYS A 180 -18.15 17.21 13.45
C LYS A 180 -19.23 17.34 14.52
N LYS A 181 -19.70 16.22 15.12
CA LYS A 181 -20.65 16.25 16.26
C LYS A 181 -20.03 16.90 17.50
N GLN A 182 -18.71 16.82 17.65
CA GLN A 182 -17.95 17.52 18.69
C GLN A 182 -17.69 19.01 18.35
N ARG A 183 -18.33 19.53 17.29
CA ARG A 183 -18.20 20.91 16.78
C ARG A 183 -16.81 21.29 16.28
N LEU A 184 -15.97 20.31 15.93
CA LEU A 184 -14.71 20.60 15.27
C LEU A 184 -14.95 21.04 13.82
N THR A 185 -14.16 22.03 13.40
CA THR A 185 -14.04 22.47 12.01
C THR A 185 -13.29 21.45 11.17
N ILE A 186 -13.44 21.54 9.85
CA ILE A 186 -12.76 20.65 8.90
C ILE A 186 -11.23 20.74 9.00
N ASN A 187 -10.69 21.91 9.32
CA ASN A 187 -9.24 22.08 9.52
C ASN A 187 -8.76 21.39 10.80
N GLU A 188 -9.48 21.57 11.92
CA GLU A 188 -9.14 20.88 13.18
C GLU A 188 -9.28 19.36 13.08
N ILE A 189 -10.22 18.88 12.24
CA ILE A 189 -10.37 17.47 11.93
C ILE A 189 -9.16 16.95 11.14
N LYS A 190 -8.65 17.74 10.20
CA LYS A 190 -7.47 17.39 9.41
C LYS A 190 -6.23 17.25 10.27
N ASP A 191 -6.05 18.11 11.28
CA ASP A 191 -4.91 18.03 12.19
C ASP A 191 -4.98 16.83 13.15
N LYS A 192 -6.16 16.22 13.31
CA LYS A 192 -6.40 15.06 14.18
C LYS A 192 -6.41 13.70 13.47
N LEU A 193 -6.30 13.66 12.14
CA LEU A 193 -6.51 12.46 11.31
C LEU A 193 -5.38 12.18 10.33
#